data_AF-V9FDY0-F1
#
_entry.id   AF-V9FDY0-F1
#
_cell.length_a   1.000
_cell.length_b   1.000
_cell.length_c   1.000
_cell.angle_alpha   90.00
_cell.angle_beta   90.00
_cell.angle_gamma   90.00
#
_symmetry.space_group_name_H-M   'P 1'
#
loop_
_entity.id
_entity.type
_entity.pdbx_description
1 polymer ?
#
loop_
_entity_poly.entity_id
_entity_poly.type
_entity_poly.pdbx_seq_one_letter_code
_entity_poly.pdbx_strand_id
1 'polypeptide(L)'
;MTNQSFRVRTNNKVGERNKKIAKMKTSAPLIPNEWIVYNKTLVCTHAGKYKARGKGKRPRQEVRATQCGAQASSPGTVDKKILQYLRYRYLHMCI
;
A
#
# COMPACT_ATOMS: atom_id res chain seq x y z
N MET A 1 -12.87 -19.48 -0.58
CA MET A 1 -12.51 -18.19 0.08
C MET A 1 -11.24 -17.66 -0.56
N THR A 2 -11.31 -16.57 -1.32
CA THR A 2 -10.13 -15.92 -1.87
C THR A 2 -9.44 -15.14 -0.76
N ASN A 3 -8.28 -15.63 -0.30
CA ASN A 3 -7.46 -14.91 0.66
C ASN A 3 -6.96 -13.61 0.01
N GLN A 4 -7.64 -12.49 0.27
CA GLN A 4 -7.21 -11.19 -0.23
C GLN A 4 -5.92 -10.81 0.49
N SER A 5 -4.88 -10.57 -0.30
CA SER A 5 -3.56 -10.17 0.22
C SER A 5 -3.29 -8.71 -0.14
N PHE A 6 -2.69 -7.98 0.80
CA PHE A 6 -2.26 -6.61 0.59
C PHE A 6 -0.74 -6.60 0.38
N ARG A 7 -0.28 -5.79 -0.57
CA ARG A 7 1.15 -5.52 -0.80
C ARG A 7 1.48 -4.09 -0.40
N VAL A 8 2.70 -3.88 0.09
CA VAL A 8 3.24 -2.53 0.35
C VAL A 8 3.59 -1.89 -1.00
N ARG A 9 3.10 -0.68 -1.25
CA ARG A 9 3.24 0.01 -2.55
C ARG A 9 4.14 1.25 -2.47
N THR A 10 4.12 1.95 -1.35
CA THR A 10 4.87 3.21 -1.16
C THR A 10 5.48 3.23 0.22
N ASN A 11 6.74 3.68 0.28
CA ASN A 11 7.52 3.83 1.49
C ASN A 11 8.27 5.17 1.38
N ASN A 12 7.73 6.22 1.98
CA ASN A 12 8.43 7.50 2.09
C ASN A 12 9.27 7.48 3.37
N LYS A 13 10.58 7.71 3.27
CA LYS A 13 11.45 7.77 4.46
C LYS A 13 11.11 8.98 5.32
N VAL A 14 11.22 8.82 6.64
CA VAL A 14 11.00 9.92 7.59
C VAL A 14 11.93 11.10 7.31
N GLY A 15 13.20 10.84 7.02
CA GLY A 15 14.18 11.88 6.72
C GLY A 15 13.79 12.75 5.51
N GLU A 16 13.25 12.16 4.45
CA GLU A 16 12.77 12.93 3.29
C GLU A 16 11.54 13.77 3.63
N ARG A 17 10.66 13.28 4.51
CA ARG A 17 9.51 14.04 4.99
C ARG A 17 9.95 15.22 5.86
N ASN A 18 10.89 14.99 6.78
CA ASN A 18 11.45 16.01 7.65
C ASN A 18 12.17 17.11 6.86
N LYS A 19 12.91 16.75 5.79
CA LYS A 19 13.50 17.74 4.87
C LYS A 19 12.44 18.64 4.22
N LYS A 20 11.28 18.07 3.83
CA LYS A 20 10.16 18.84 3.27
C LYS A 20 9.53 19.76 4.32
N ILE A 21 9.32 19.28 5.55
CA ILE A 21 8.78 20.09 6.66
C ILE A 21 9.71 21.27 6.96
N ALA A 22 11.02 21.02 7.04
CA ALA A 22 12.02 22.06 7.24
C ALA A 22 12.00 23.13 6.12
N LYS A 23 11.88 22.69 4.85
CA LYS A 23 11.77 23.62 3.71
C LYS A 23 10.49 24.48 3.76
N MET A 24 9.39 23.93 4.28
CA MET A 24 8.12 24.64 4.39
C MET A 24 8.11 25.69 5.52
N LYS A 25 9.16 25.78 6.36
CA LYS A 25 9.28 26.71 7.50
C LYS A 25 8.04 26.73 8.41
N THR A 26 7.35 25.60 8.52
CA THR A 26 6.17 25.44 9.38
C THR A 26 6.59 25.21 10.83
N SER A 27 5.78 25.65 11.80
CA SER A 27 5.96 25.33 13.24
C SER A 27 5.68 23.86 13.59
N ALA A 28 5.44 23.00 12.60
CA ALA A 28 5.12 21.60 12.84
C ALA A 28 6.34 20.84 13.38
N PRO A 29 6.17 19.98 14.40
CA PRO A 29 7.26 19.17 14.94
C PRO A 29 7.77 18.18 13.89
N LEU A 30 9.08 17.90 13.93
CA LEU A 30 9.69 16.87 13.10
C LEU A 30 9.26 15.47 13.55
N ILE A 31 9.13 14.57 12.59
CA ILE A 31 8.78 13.18 12.87
C ILE A 31 10.01 12.46 13.43
N PRO A 32 9.88 11.62 14.48
CA PRO A 32 11.00 10.86 15.03
C PRO A 32 11.67 9.96 13.98
N ASN A 33 13.00 9.99 13.90
CA ASN A 33 13.76 9.18 12.94
C ASN A 33 13.64 7.67 13.19
N GLU A 34 13.26 7.26 14.40
CA GLU A 34 13.02 5.86 14.80
C GLU A 34 11.97 5.15 13.94
N TRP A 35 11.03 5.90 13.37
CA TRP A 35 9.94 5.31 12.59
C TRP A 35 10.40 4.79 11.23
N ILE A 36 11.62 5.16 10.76
CA ILE A 36 12.29 4.79 9.49
C ILE A 36 11.50 5.23 8.23
N VAL A 37 10.20 4.95 8.21
CA VAL A 37 9.22 5.20 7.17
C VAL A 37 8.07 6.05 7.73
N TYR A 38 7.76 7.14 7.04
CA TYR A 38 6.68 8.05 7.41
C TYR A 38 5.29 7.44 7.19
N ASN A 39 5.06 6.85 6.02
CA ASN A 39 3.78 6.27 5.65
C ASN A 39 4.00 5.05 4.74
N LYS A 40 3.26 3.98 5.02
CA LYS A 40 3.17 2.80 4.18
C LYS A 40 1.77 2.67 3.62
N THR A 41 1.67 2.69 2.29
CA THR A 41 0.41 2.42 1.60
C THR A 41 0.33 0.93 1.30
N LEU A 42 -0.67 0.28 1.87
CA LEU A 42 -1.06 -1.09 1.57
C LEU A 42 -2.14 -1.08 0.52
N VAL A 43 -1.91 -1.87 -0.53
CA VAL A 43 -2.78 -1.92 -1.69
C VAL A 43 -3.15 -3.37 -1.96
N CYS A 44 -4.43 -3.63 -2.24
CA CYS A 44 -4.90 -4.96 -2.58
C CYS A 44 -4.10 -5.55 -3.75
N THR A 45 -3.82 -6.86 -3.75
CA THR A 45 -3.21 -7.54 -4.90
C THR A 45 -4.04 -7.42 -6.16
N HIS A 46 -5.34 -7.17 -6.01
CA HIS A 46 -6.26 -6.91 -7.11
C HIS A 46 -6.32 -5.46 -7.59
N ALA A 47 -5.55 -4.57 -6.98
CA ALA A 47 -5.59 -3.17 -7.33
C ALA A 47 -4.91 -2.85 -8.68
N GLY A 48 -5.44 -1.82 -9.33
CA GLY A 48 -4.95 -1.27 -10.58
C GLY A 48 -5.53 -1.94 -11.82
N LYS A 49 -5.32 -1.29 -12.97
CA LYS A 49 -5.70 -1.83 -14.27
C LYS A 49 -4.66 -2.86 -14.71
N TYR A 50 -5.14 -4.00 -15.17
CA TYR A 50 -4.29 -4.99 -15.82
C TYR A 50 -3.54 -4.37 -17.01
N LYS A 51 -2.23 -4.61 -17.08
CA LYS A 51 -1.39 -4.29 -18.23
C LYS A 51 -0.88 -5.60 -18.84
N ALA A 52 -1.30 -5.90 -20.06
CA ALA A 52 -0.82 -7.08 -20.78
C ALA A 52 0.68 -6.94 -21.06
N ARG A 53 1.47 -7.97 -20.71
CA ARG A 53 2.93 -8.01 -20.98
C ARG A 53 3.31 -8.83 -22.21
N GLY A 54 2.33 -9.42 -22.91
CA GLY A 54 2.59 -10.25 -24.10
C GLY A 54 1.44 -10.22 -25.09
N LYS A 55 1.74 -10.53 -26.36
CA LYS A 55 0.79 -10.62 -27.49
C LYS A 55 0.26 -12.05 -27.72
N GLY A 56 0.45 -12.96 -26.76
CA GLY A 56 0.13 -14.37 -26.93
C GLY A 56 -1.37 -14.63 -27.06
N LYS A 57 -1.74 -15.59 -27.93
CA LYS A 57 -3.14 -15.95 -28.22
C LYS A 57 -3.81 -16.85 -27.17
N ARG A 58 -3.06 -17.37 -26.19
CA ARG A 58 -3.60 -18.30 -25.19
C ARG A 58 -4.56 -17.55 -24.24
N PRO A 59 -5.82 -17.99 -24.09
CA PRO A 59 -6.74 -17.40 -23.13
C PRO A 59 -6.19 -17.60 -21.72
N ARG A 60 -6.26 -16.54 -20.91
CA ARG A 60 -5.63 -16.49 -19.59
C ARG A 60 -6.58 -17.08 -18.54
N GLN A 61 -6.05 -17.90 -17.63
CA GLN A 61 -6.84 -18.52 -16.56
C GLN A 61 -7.25 -17.56 -15.44
N GLU A 62 -6.45 -16.54 -15.05
CA GLU A 62 -6.84 -15.63 -13.95
C GLU A 62 -6.32 -14.19 -14.09
N VAL A 63 -7.21 -13.20 -13.90
CA VAL A 63 -6.87 -11.77 -13.82
C VAL A 63 -6.64 -11.40 -12.36
N ARG A 64 -5.38 -11.18 -11.96
CA ARG A 64 -5.09 -10.67 -10.63
C ARG A 64 -5.58 -9.24 -10.47
N ALA A 65 -5.42 -8.35 -11.44
CA ALA A 65 -5.76 -6.94 -11.30
C ALA A 65 -7.19 -6.63 -11.80
N THR A 66 -8.16 -6.54 -10.88
CA THR A 66 -9.59 -6.27 -11.17
C THR A 66 -9.98 -4.81 -10.93
N GLN A 67 -9.00 -3.90 -10.87
CA GLN A 67 -9.22 -2.50 -10.53
C GLN A 67 -9.78 -2.28 -9.11
N CYS A 68 -9.51 -3.19 -8.15
CA CYS A 68 -9.98 -2.96 -6.78
C CYS A 68 -9.38 -1.66 -6.21
N GLY A 69 -10.26 -0.78 -5.71
CA GLY A 69 -9.91 0.50 -5.09
C GLY A 69 -9.46 0.39 -3.63
N ALA A 70 -9.48 -0.80 -3.03
CA ALA A 70 -9.12 -0.99 -1.62
C ALA A 70 -7.66 -0.64 -1.36
N GLN A 71 -7.48 0.39 -0.53
CA GLN A 71 -6.19 0.89 -0.07
C GLN A 71 -6.29 1.24 1.40
N ALA A 72 -5.20 0.99 2.14
CA ALA A 72 -5.07 1.39 3.53
C ALA A 72 -3.73 2.11 3.71
N SER A 73 -3.76 3.26 4.40
CA SER A 73 -2.55 3.97 4.82
C SER A 73 -2.29 3.70 6.29
N SER A 74 -1.05 3.34 6.63
CA SER A 74 -0.62 3.18 8.02
C SER A 74 0.63 4.03 8.25
N PRO A 75 0.60 4.95 9.23
CA PRO A 75 1.80 5.65 9.66
C PRO A 75 2.73 4.68 10.41
N GLY A 76 4.02 4.69 10.08
CA GLY A 76 5.05 3.92 10.79
C GLY A 76 5.25 2.46 10.35
N THR A 77 5.68 1.63 11.30
CA THR A 77 6.07 0.23 11.10
C THR A 77 4.83 -0.64 10.95
N VAL A 78 4.51 -1.09 9.73
CA VAL A 78 3.43 -2.09 9.56
C VAL A 78 3.92 -3.44 10.07
N ASP A 79 3.35 -3.88 11.18
CA ASP A 79 3.55 -5.22 11.70
C ASP A 79 2.71 -6.26 10.96
N LYS A 80 3.13 -7.52 11.00
CA LYS A 80 2.38 -8.66 10.44
C LYS A 80 0.95 -8.73 10.98
N LYS A 81 0.73 -8.29 12.23
CA LYS A 81 -0.60 -8.19 12.86
C LYS A 81 -1.49 -7.15 12.18
N ILE A 82 -0.96 -5.99 11.80
CA ILE A 82 -1.70 -4.94 11.10
C ILE A 82 -2.08 -5.42 9.69
N LEU A 83 -1.17 -6.09 9.00
CA LEU A 83 -1.46 -6.73 7.70
C LEU A 83 -2.57 -7.78 7.83
N GLN A 84 -2.52 -8.63 8.86
CA GLN A 84 -3.54 -9.65 9.10
C GLN A 84 -4.90 -9.01 9.44
N TYR A 85 -4.94 -7.98 10.28
CA TYR A 85 -6.16 -7.22 10.59
C TYR A 85 -6.77 -6.58 9.34
N LEU A 86 -5.96 -5.96 8.48
CA LEU A 86 -6.43 -5.36 7.23
C LEU A 86 -6.92 -6.42 6.23
N ARG A 87 -6.30 -7.61 6.20
CA ARG A 87 -6.83 -8.76 5.45
C ARG A 87 -8.22 -9.14 5.92
N TYR A 88 -8.44 -9.28 7.23
CA TYR A 88 -9.75 -9.65 7.77
C TYR A 88 -10.80 -8.53 7.58
N ARG A 89 -10.42 -7.26 7.77
CA ARG A 89 -11.36 -6.13 7.74
C ARG A 89 -11.84 -5.77 6.33
N TYR A 90 -10.99 -5.92 5.31
CA TYR A 90 -11.32 -5.53 3.93
C TYR A 90 -11.68 -6.70 3.03
N LEU A 91 -11.77 -7.92 3.57
CA LEU A 91 -12.14 -9.14 2.83
C LEU A 91 -13.46 -9.00 2.04
N HIS A 92 -14.37 -8.15 2.55
CA HIS A 92 -15.70 -7.90 1.97
C HIS A 92 -15.75 -6.74 0.94
N MET A 93 -14.67 -5.99 0.72
CA MET A 93 -14.68 -4.76 -0.09
C MET A 93 -14.09 -4.91 -1.50
N CYS A 94 -13.58 -6.08 -1.87
CA CYS A 94 -13.04 -6.37 -3.21
C CYS A 94 -13.77 -7.55 -3.90
N ILE A 95 -14.97 -7.93 -3.45
CA ILE A 95 -15.86 -8.90 -4.13
C ILE A 95 -16.90 -8.11 -4.91
#